data_AF-A0A2W7RED8-F1
#
_entry.id   AF-A0A2W7RED8-F1
#
_cell.length_a   1.000
_cell.length_b   1.000
_cell.length_c   1.000
_cell.angle_alpha   90.00
_cell.angle_beta   90.00
_cell.angle_gamma   90.00
#
_symmetry.space_group_name_H-M   'P 1'
#
loop_
_entity.id
_entity.type
_entity.pdbx_description
1 polymer ?
#
loop_
_entity_poly.entity_id
_entity_poly.type
_entity_poly.pdbx_seq_one_letter_code
_entity_poly.pdbx_strand_id
1 'polypeptide(L)'
;MNIIDIIIVIILGLGAYEGYRSGFLLGVLGLFGFVIAIILGIYFMSPMNDWLAENVTEFNLGFPILGFIVVFVLTLLFIKVAGWILKQVMNMILLGPLDAIVGAVFGVVKAAFFISLFFWQAGLFKLEMTEKWTKDSEMLYFIEPIAPGIVAAVEPFFPSIEESLKKLEGIVEDIKDAATD
;
A
#
# COMPACT_ATOMS: atom_id res chain seq x y z
N MET A 1 -3.05 -28.27 0.51
CA MET A 1 -2.54 -26.89 0.38
C MET A 1 -2.84 -26.43 -1.03
N ASN A 2 -3.71 -25.43 -1.14
CA ASN A 2 -4.06 -24.79 -2.40
C ASN A 2 -2.82 -24.08 -2.97
N ILE A 3 -2.76 -23.87 -4.29
CA ILE A 3 -1.68 -23.10 -4.94
C ILE A 3 -1.57 -21.71 -4.31
N ILE A 4 -2.70 -21.15 -3.87
CA ILE A 4 -2.77 -19.85 -3.20
C ILE A 4 -2.09 -19.88 -1.84
N ASP A 5 -2.24 -20.95 -1.06
CA ASP A 5 -1.54 -21.08 0.22
C ASP A 5 -0.02 -21.05 -0.01
N ILE A 6 0.47 -21.70 -1.07
CA ILE A 6 1.89 -21.72 -1.42
C ILE A 6 2.37 -20.30 -1.80
N ILE A 7 1.60 -19.59 -2.61
CA ILE A 7 1.91 -18.20 -2.99
C ILE A 7 1.93 -17.29 -1.76
N ILE A 8 0.95 -17.41 -0.87
CA ILE A 8 0.88 -16.65 0.38
C ILE A 8 2.12 -16.94 1.23
N VAL A 9 2.47 -18.20 1.47
CA VAL A 9 3.68 -18.58 2.23
C VAL A 9 4.93 -17.94 1.63
N ILE A 10 5.07 -17.97 0.30
CA ILE A 10 6.22 -17.37 -0.38
C ILE A 10 6.23 -15.85 -0.15
N ILE A 11 5.10 -15.16 -0.32
CA ILE A 11 5.02 -13.71 -0.11
C ILE A 11 5.32 -13.34 1.35
N LEU A 12 4.77 -14.07 2.31
CA LEU A 12 5.06 -13.87 3.73
C LEU A 12 6.54 -14.13 4.05
N GLY A 13 7.13 -15.17 3.48
CA GLY A 13 8.55 -15.48 3.62
C GLY A 13 9.46 -14.40 3.03
N LEU A 14 9.10 -13.86 1.86
CA LEU A 14 9.79 -12.71 1.27
C LEU A 14 9.66 -11.46 2.15
N GLY A 15 8.46 -11.19 2.67
CA GLY A 15 8.22 -10.11 3.62
C GLY A 15 9.07 -10.24 4.88
N ALA A 16 9.13 -11.45 5.45
CA ALA A 16 9.98 -11.76 6.61
C ALA A 16 11.46 -11.50 6.31
N TYR A 17 11.94 -11.97 5.15
CA TYR A 17 13.34 -11.80 4.75
C TYR A 17 13.70 -10.33 4.49
N GLU A 18 12.84 -9.59 3.79
CA GLU A 18 13.02 -8.17 3.54
C GLU A 18 13.01 -7.39 4.87
N GLY A 19 12.08 -7.71 5.77
CA GLY A 19 11.98 -7.12 7.11
C GLY A 19 13.19 -7.42 7.97
N TYR A 20 13.70 -8.65 7.96
CA TYR A 20 14.92 -9.03 8.67
C TYR A 20 16.14 -8.26 8.18
N ARG A 21 16.29 -8.10 6.86
CA ARG A 21 17.43 -7.39 6.24
C ARG A 21 17.35 -5.87 6.43
N SER A 22 16.14 -5.35 6.48
CA SER A 22 15.89 -3.91 6.59
C SER A 22 15.89 -3.44 8.04
N GLY A 23 15.45 -4.26 8.99
CA GLY A 23 15.22 -3.86 10.37
C GLY A 23 13.81 -3.28 10.58
N PHE A 24 13.34 -3.25 11.83
CA PHE A 24 11.98 -2.82 12.16
C PHE A 24 11.74 -1.35 11.85
N LEU A 25 12.62 -0.45 12.32
CA LEU A 25 12.41 1.00 12.16
C LEU A 25 12.41 1.42 10.70
N LEU A 26 13.31 0.87 9.89
CA LEU A 26 13.34 1.16 8.45
C LEU A 26 12.14 0.55 7.73
N GLY A 27 11.65 -0.62 8.17
CA GLY A 27 10.40 -1.18 7.68
C GLY A 27 9.21 -0.25 7.94
N VAL A 28 9.09 0.26 9.18
CA VAL A 28 8.03 1.19 9.59
C VAL A 28 8.10 2.50 8.81
N LEU A 29 9.27 3.09 8.68
CA LEU A 29 9.47 4.32 7.90
C LEU A 29 9.17 4.13 6.42
N GLY A 30 9.53 2.97 5.86
CA GLY A 30 9.17 2.62 4.48
C GLY A 30 7.66 2.54 4.30
N LEU A 31 6.92 1.97 5.27
CA LEU A 31 5.46 1.89 5.24
C LEU A 31 4.82 3.28 5.35
N PHE A 32 5.23 4.10 6.32
CA PHE A 32 4.74 5.48 6.46
C PHE A 32 5.09 6.32 5.24
N GLY A 33 6.31 6.20 4.73
CA GLY A 33 6.73 6.86 3.51
C GLY A 33 5.85 6.47 2.33
N PHE A 34 5.54 5.18 2.16
CA PHE A 34 4.63 4.74 1.10
C PHE A 34 3.25 5.40 1.21
N VAL A 35 2.67 5.46 2.41
CA VAL A 35 1.38 6.14 2.65
C VAL A 35 1.47 7.64 2.33
N ILE A 36 2.54 8.31 2.79
CA ILE A 36 2.79 9.72 2.48
C ILE A 36 2.94 9.93 0.97
N ALA A 37 3.62 9.03 0.27
CA ALA A 37 3.78 9.10 -1.18
C ALA A 37 2.43 9.00 -1.91
N ILE A 38 1.53 8.13 -1.45
CA ILE A 38 0.16 8.06 -2.00
C ILE A 38 -0.57 9.38 -1.76
N ILE A 39 -0.59 9.89 -0.52
CA ILE A 39 -1.29 11.13 -0.16
C ILE A 39 -0.76 12.31 -0.99
N LEU A 40 0.56 12.47 -1.06
CA LEU A 40 1.18 13.52 -1.84
C LEU A 40 0.95 13.34 -3.34
N GLY A 41 1.00 12.10 -3.85
CA GLY A 41 0.67 11.80 -5.24
C GLY A 41 -0.74 12.24 -5.61
N ILE A 42 -1.74 11.93 -4.77
CA ILE A 42 -3.13 12.35 -4.98
C ILE A 42 -3.26 13.87 -4.87
N TYR A 43 -2.66 14.47 -3.83
CA TYR A 43 -2.77 15.92 -3.58
C TYR A 43 -2.16 16.76 -4.71
N PHE A 44 -0.98 16.35 -5.20
CA PHE A 44 -0.29 17.06 -6.27
C PHE A 44 -0.70 16.63 -7.68
N MET A 45 -1.64 15.70 -7.80
CA MET A 45 -2.18 15.27 -9.09
C MET A 45 -2.74 16.47 -9.88
N SER A 46 -3.62 17.28 -9.26
CA SER A 46 -4.24 18.42 -9.95
C SER A 46 -3.23 19.50 -10.37
N PRO A 47 -2.36 20.03 -9.48
CA PRO A 47 -1.35 21.01 -9.87
C PRO A 47 -0.38 20.52 -10.95
N MET A 48 -0.01 19.23 -10.91
CA MET A 48 0.87 18.64 -11.92
C MET A 48 0.17 18.55 -13.29
N ASN A 49 -1.14 18.29 -13.30
CA ASN A 49 -1.92 18.23 -14.53
C ASN A 49 -2.03 19.60 -15.19
N ASP A 50 -2.27 20.64 -14.40
CA ASP A 50 -2.35 22.02 -14.91
C ASP A 50 -1.01 22.41 -15.53
N TRP A 51 0.11 22.11 -14.86
CA TRP A 51 1.45 22.34 -15.39
C TRP A 51 1.69 21.56 -16.69
N LEU A 52 1.31 20.28 -16.75
CA LEU A 52 1.46 19.49 -17.97
C LEU A 52 0.55 19.98 -19.11
N ALA A 53 -0.66 20.47 -18.81
CA ALA A 53 -1.59 21.02 -19.80
C ALA A 53 -1.04 22.29 -20.47
N GLU A 54 -0.33 23.12 -19.72
CA GLU A 54 0.27 24.35 -20.23
C GLU A 54 1.56 24.11 -21.03
N ASN A 55 2.31 23.05 -20.71
CA ASN A 55 3.64 22.80 -21.25
C ASN A 55 3.69 21.70 -22.32
N VAL A 56 2.60 20.96 -22.54
CA VAL A 56 2.51 19.88 -23.52
C VAL A 56 1.37 20.13 -24.50
N THR A 57 1.67 20.10 -25.80
CA THR A 57 0.76 20.52 -26.88
C THR A 57 -0.43 19.60 -27.15
N GLU A 58 -0.40 18.35 -26.69
CA GLU A 58 -1.53 17.40 -26.85
C GLU A 58 -2.01 16.93 -25.49
N PHE A 59 -3.06 17.57 -24.96
CA PHE A 59 -3.71 17.16 -23.72
C PHE A 59 -4.55 15.91 -23.95
N ASN A 60 -4.24 14.83 -23.23
CA ASN A 60 -4.92 13.54 -23.32
C ASN A 60 -5.49 13.15 -21.94
N LEU A 61 -6.53 12.32 -21.89
CA LEU A 61 -7.14 11.80 -20.65
C LEU A 61 -6.15 11.02 -19.76
N GLY A 62 -4.97 10.64 -20.27
CA GLY A 62 -3.90 10.01 -19.50
C GLY A 62 -3.05 10.97 -18.63
N PHE A 63 -3.16 12.29 -18.81
CA PHE A 63 -2.33 13.28 -18.12
C PHE A 63 -2.49 13.24 -16.58
N PRO A 64 -3.71 13.13 -16.04
CA PRO A 64 -3.92 12.95 -14.59
C PRO A 64 -3.17 11.79 -13.97
N ILE A 65 -3.20 10.65 -14.64
CA ILE A 65 -2.53 9.44 -14.18
C ILE A 65 -1.01 9.62 -14.26
N LEU A 66 -0.50 10.26 -15.32
CA LEU A 66 0.91 10.56 -15.46
C LEU A 66 1.40 11.54 -14.38
N GLY A 67 0.63 12.60 -14.08
CA GLY A 67 0.96 13.56 -13.03
C GLY A 67 1.05 12.90 -11.65
N PHE A 68 0.08 12.04 -11.33
CA PHE A 68 0.12 11.19 -10.14
C PHE A 68 1.39 10.31 -10.10
N ILE A 69 1.67 9.56 -11.18
CA ILE A 69 2.82 8.65 -11.26
C ILE A 69 4.14 9.42 -11.06
N VAL A 70 4.30 10.58 -11.69
CA VAL A 70 5.53 11.39 -11.58
C VAL A 70 5.74 11.84 -10.14
N VAL A 71 4.73 12.45 -9.50
CA VAL A 71 4.86 12.91 -8.11
C VAL A 71 5.06 11.74 -7.16
N PHE A 72 4.33 10.65 -7.35
CA PHE A 72 4.45 9.44 -6.55
C PHE A 72 5.89 8.88 -6.62
N VAL A 73 6.44 8.72 -7.82
CA VAL A 73 7.81 8.22 -8.01
C VAL A 73 8.85 9.18 -7.40
N LEU A 74 8.71 10.49 -7.60
CA LEU A 74 9.62 11.48 -7.00
C LEU A 74 9.60 11.42 -5.47
N THR A 75 8.40 11.31 -4.89
CA THR A 75 8.23 11.21 -3.44
C THR A 75 8.83 9.92 -2.90
N LEU A 76 8.61 8.78 -3.57
CA LEU A 76 9.22 7.50 -3.21
C LEU A 76 10.75 7.56 -3.27
N LEU A 77 11.32 8.19 -4.30
CA LEU A 77 12.76 8.37 -4.40
C LEU A 77 13.29 9.20 -3.22
N PHE A 78 12.60 10.29 -2.88
CA PHE A 78 12.97 11.15 -1.75
C PHE A 78 12.95 10.38 -0.42
N ILE A 79 11.87 9.63 -0.15
CA ILE A 79 11.75 8.78 1.04
C ILE A 79 12.86 7.73 1.08
N LYS A 80 13.18 7.11 -0.05
CA LYS A 80 14.24 6.09 -0.13
C LYS A 80 15.61 6.67 0.22
N VAL A 81 15.91 7.88 -0.25
CA VAL A 81 17.14 8.59 0.10
C VAL A 81 17.14 8.94 1.59
N ALA A 82 16.04 9.49 2.12
CA ALA A 82 15.91 9.81 3.54
C ALA A 82 16.07 8.57 4.44
N GLY A 83 15.45 7.45 4.05
CA GLY A 83 15.57 6.16 4.74
C GLY A 83 17.00 5.61 4.69
N TRP A 84 17.72 5.79 3.58
CA TRP A 84 19.13 5.40 3.49
C TRP A 84 20.02 6.23 4.43
N ILE A 85 19.82 7.54 4.50
CA ILE A 85 20.55 8.42 5.43
C ILE A 85 20.26 7.98 6.87
N LEU A 86 18.98 7.74 7.20
CA LEU A 86 18.62 7.31 8.53
C LEU A 86 19.20 5.93 8.87
N LYS A 87 19.24 5.00 7.92
CA LYS A 87 19.91 3.70 8.10
C LYS A 87 21.37 3.88 8.53
N GLN A 88 22.07 4.84 7.94
CA GLN A 88 23.46 5.11 8.30
C GLN A 88 23.60 5.64 9.73
N VAL A 89 22.70 6.51 10.17
CA VAL A 89 22.65 7.00 11.56
C VAL A 89 22.29 5.87 12.52
N MET A 90 21.31 5.05 12.15
CA MET A 90 20.85 3.93 12.95
C MET A 90 21.90 2.84 13.11
N ASN A 91 22.73 2.57 12.11
CA ASN A 91 23.83 1.61 12.25
C ASN A 91 24.85 2.03 13.33
N MET A 92 24.88 3.32 13.70
CA MET A 92 25.69 3.80 14.84
C MET A 92 25.02 3.53 16.19
N ILE A 93 23.69 3.38 16.20
CA ILE A 93 22.90 3.06 17.39
C ILE A 93 22.77 1.53 17.43
N LEU A 94 23.46 0.88 18.36
CA LEU A 94 23.48 -0.58 18.57
C LEU A 94 22.09 -1.16 18.89
N LEU A 95 21.17 -1.21 17.94
CA LEU A 95 19.88 -1.88 18.06
C LEU A 95 20.00 -3.42 17.93
N GLY A 96 21.16 -3.88 17.46
CA GLY A 96 21.56 -5.28 17.53
C GLY A 96 20.67 -6.24 16.73
N PRO A 97 20.81 -7.55 16.98
CA PRO A 97 20.03 -8.61 16.31
C PRO A 97 18.52 -8.54 16.56
N LEU A 98 18.09 -7.86 17.64
CA LEU A 98 16.69 -7.76 18.02
C LEU A 98 15.89 -6.93 17.01
N ASP A 99 16.46 -5.85 16.46
CA ASP A 99 15.81 -5.05 15.41
C ASP A 99 15.57 -5.87 14.13
N ALA A 100 16.48 -6.78 13.78
CA ALA A 100 16.30 -7.67 12.65
C ALA A 100 15.18 -8.70 12.89
N ILE A 101 15.09 -9.27 14.10
CA ILE A 101 14.02 -10.23 14.44
C ILE A 101 12.65 -9.54 14.44
N VAL A 102 12.53 -8.39 15.11
CA VAL A 102 11.29 -7.61 15.11
C VAL A 102 10.96 -7.12 13.70
N GLY A 103 11.99 -6.75 12.92
CA GLY A 103 11.87 -6.43 11.50
C GLY A 103 11.29 -7.58 10.68
N ALA A 104 11.70 -8.82 10.93
CA ALA A 104 11.15 -9.99 10.27
C ALA A 104 9.65 -10.17 10.56
N VAL A 105 9.27 -10.07 11.85
CA VAL A 105 7.85 -10.16 12.26
C VAL A 105 7.03 -9.04 11.63
N PHE A 106 7.54 -7.80 11.67
CA PHE A 106 6.89 -6.67 11.02
C PHE A 106 6.76 -6.86 9.51
N GLY A 107 7.77 -7.42 8.85
CA GLY A 107 7.73 -7.76 7.43
C GLY A 107 6.64 -8.77 7.08
N VAL A 108 6.42 -9.78 7.92
CA VAL A 108 5.31 -10.74 7.79
C VAL A 108 3.97 -10.01 7.93
N VAL A 109 3.81 -9.20 8.98
CA VAL A 109 2.56 -8.46 9.23
C VAL A 109 2.26 -7.50 8.08
N LYS A 110 3.28 -6.77 7.60
CA LYS A 110 3.18 -5.88 6.44
C LYS A 110 2.73 -6.64 5.20
N ALA A 111 3.36 -7.78 4.90
CA ALA A 111 2.99 -8.60 3.74
C ALA A 111 1.56 -9.15 3.88
N ALA A 112 1.19 -9.68 5.05
CA ALA A 112 -0.16 -10.16 5.33
C ALA A 112 -1.21 -9.04 5.19
N PHE A 113 -0.90 -7.83 5.66
CA PHE A 113 -1.76 -6.66 5.48
C PHE A 113 -1.98 -6.35 4.01
N PHE A 114 -0.94 -6.33 3.16
CA PHE A 114 -1.11 -6.06 1.73
C PHE A 114 -1.87 -7.16 1.00
N ILE A 115 -1.66 -8.43 1.35
CA ILE A 115 -2.44 -9.55 0.81
C ILE A 115 -3.92 -9.38 1.19
N SER A 116 -4.19 -9.15 2.48
CA SER A 116 -5.53 -8.92 3.01
C SER A 116 -6.23 -7.74 2.33
N LEU A 117 -5.53 -6.61 2.20
CA LEU A 117 -6.02 -5.42 1.53
C LEU A 117 -6.37 -5.72 0.07
N PHE A 118 -5.52 -6.46 -0.64
CA PHE A 118 -5.78 -6.84 -2.03
C PHE A 118 -7.06 -7.67 -2.16
N PHE A 119 -7.24 -8.71 -1.35
CA PHE A 119 -8.43 -9.56 -1.40
C PHE A 119 -9.70 -8.81 -0.96
N TRP A 120 -9.59 -7.97 0.06
CA TRP A 120 -10.70 -7.13 0.52
C TRP A 120 -11.18 -6.19 -0.58
N GLN A 121 -10.26 -5.47 -1.24
CA GLN A 121 -10.59 -4.60 -2.37
C GLN A 121 -11.09 -5.40 -3.59
N ALA A 122 -10.50 -6.57 -3.89
CA ALA A 122 -10.93 -7.43 -4.98
C ALA A 122 -12.39 -7.92 -4.80
N GLY A 123 -12.80 -8.16 -3.56
CA GLY A 123 -14.18 -8.49 -3.21
C GLY A 123 -15.18 -7.37 -3.52
N LEU A 124 -14.80 -6.10 -3.31
CA LEU A 124 -15.65 -4.94 -3.63
C LEU A 124 -15.95 -4.85 -5.14
N PHE A 125 -14.99 -5.19 -5.98
CA PHE A 125 -15.15 -5.21 -7.44
C PHE A 125 -15.80 -6.48 -8.01
N LYS A 126 -16.30 -7.40 -7.15
CA LYS A 126 -16.92 -8.68 -7.54
C LYS A 126 -16.10 -9.48 -8.56
N LEU A 127 -14.77 -9.47 -8.45
CA LEU A 127 -13.92 -10.25 -9.33
C LEU A 127 -14.24 -11.74 -9.15
N GLU A 128 -14.72 -12.42 -10.21
CA GLU A 128 -15.12 -13.85 -10.19
C GLU A 128 -13.99 -14.79 -9.72
N MET A 129 -12.74 -14.32 -9.83
CA MET A 129 -11.54 -14.99 -9.32
C MET A 129 -11.63 -15.32 -7.83
N THR A 130 -12.43 -14.59 -7.05
CA THR A 130 -12.52 -14.75 -5.59
C THR A 130 -13.28 -16.01 -5.16
N GLU A 131 -14.29 -16.49 -5.88
CA GLU A 131 -15.10 -17.60 -5.31
C GLU A 131 -14.39 -18.96 -5.33
N LYS A 132 -13.61 -19.25 -6.38
CA LYS A 132 -12.98 -20.56 -6.58
C LYS A 132 -11.63 -20.69 -5.86
N TRP A 133 -10.97 -19.57 -5.64
CA TRP A 133 -9.60 -19.48 -5.12
C TRP A 133 -9.58 -19.25 -3.61
N THR A 134 -10.60 -18.57 -3.10
CA THR A 134 -10.68 -18.12 -1.70
C THR A 134 -11.39 -19.14 -0.82
N LYS A 135 -12.37 -19.91 -1.35
CA LYS A 135 -13.13 -20.91 -0.59
C LYS A 135 -12.30 -22.08 -0.04
N ASP A 136 -11.21 -22.44 -0.71
CA ASP A 136 -10.39 -23.61 -0.36
C ASP A 136 -9.04 -23.24 0.29
N SER A 137 -8.81 -21.97 0.62
CA SER A 137 -7.54 -21.50 1.22
C SER A 137 -7.68 -21.27 2.72
N GLU A 138 -7.06 -22.16 3.50
CA GLU A 138 -7.03 -22.05 4.97
C GLU A 138 -6.21 -20.84 5.43
N MET A 139 -5.13 -20.50 4.72
CA MET A 139 -4.30 -19.33 5.08
C MET A 139 -5.03 -18.01 4.85
N LEU A 140 -5.81 -17.93 3.77
CA LEU A 140 -6.49 -16.70 3.41
C LEU A 140 -7.56 -16.36 4.44
N TYR A 141 -8.24 -17.34 5.03
CA TYR A 141 -9.15 -17.13 6.17
C TYR A 141 -8.51 -16.39 7.36
N PHE A 142 -7.23 -16.67 7.67
CA PHE A 142 -6.53 -15.98 8.75
C PHE A 142 -6.02 -14.60 8.36
N ILE A 143 -5.74 -14.38 7.08
CA ILE A 143 -5.15 -13.14 6.57
C ILE A 143 -6.22 -12.11 6.21
N GLU A 144 -7.34 -12.53 5.63
CA GLU A 144 -8.46 -11.70 5.21
C GLU A 144 -8.88 -10.62 6.23
N PRO A 145 -9.03 -10.90 7.54
CA PRO A 145 -9.48 -9.89 8.49
C PRO A 145 -8.40 -8.87 8.89
N ILE A 146 -7.13 -9.05 8.51
CA ILE A 146 -6.02 -8.23 9.01
C ILE A 146 -6.12 -6.77 8.54
N ALA A 147 -6.33 -6.52 7.25
CA ALA A 147 -6.45 -5.17 6.72
C ALA A 147 -7.67 -4.42 7.26
N PRO A 148 -8.91 -4.93 7.20
CA PRO A 148 -10.05 -4.24 7.79
C PRO A 148 -9.90 -4.05 9.30
N GLY A 149 -9.30 -5.02 10.01
CA GLY A 149 -9.01 -4.89 11.44
C GLY A 149 -8.02 -3.77 11.76
N ILE A 150 -6.95 -3.62 10.97
CA ILE A 150 -5.98 -2.52 11.12
C ILE A 150 -6.64 -1.17 10.78
N VAL A 151 -7.43 -1.10 9.71
CA VAL A 151 -8.13 0.14 9.33
C VAL A 151 -9.09 0.58 10.45
N ALA A 152 -9.92 -0.34 10.95
CA ALA A 152 -10.85 -0.06 12.05
C ALA A 152 -10.14 0.32 13.37
N ALA A 153 -8.94 -0.23 13.62
CA ALA A 153 -8.15 0.14 14.80
C ALA A 153 -7.56 1.56 14.71
N VAL A 154 -7.27 2.03 13.48
CA VAL A 154 -6.68 3.35 13.22
C VAL A 154 -7.75 4.44 13.08
N GLU A 155 -8.96 4.08 12.62
CA GLU A 155 -10.09 5.00 12.41
C GLU A 155 -10.39 5.94 13.60
N PRO A 156 -10.41 5.50 14.88
CA PRO A 156 -10.67 6.39 16.02
C PRO A 156 -9.61 7.48 16.22
N PHE A 157 -8.39 7.26 15.70
CA PHE A 157 -7.28 8.20 15.85
C PHE A 157 -7.24 9.24 14.71
N PHE A 158 -7.93 8.99 13.60
CA PHE A 158 -7.93 9.85 12.42
C PHE A 158 -9.34 9.97 11.80
N PRO A 159 -10.26 10.73 12.43
CA PRO A 159 -11.65 10.85 11.98
C PRO A 159 -11.82 11.40 10.54
N SER A 160 -10.82 12.11 9.98
CA SER A 160 -10.84 12.54 8.57
C SER A 160 -10.65 11.42 7.53
N ILE A 161 -10.30 10.19 7.96
CA ILE A 161 -10.24 9.03 7.05
C ILE A 161 -11.65 8.65 6.60
N GLU A 162 -12.66 8.70 7.49
CA GLU A 162 -14.05 8.38 7.14
C GLU A 162 -14.59 9.32 6.04
N GLU A 163 -14.28 10.61 6.14
CA GLU A 163 -14.68 11.60 5.14
C GLU A 163 -13.99 11.36 3.79
N SER A 164 -12.73 10.92 3.82
CA SER A 164 -11.96 10.58 2.61
C SER A 164 -12.45 9.27 1.98
N LEU A 165 -12.78 8.25 2.79
CA LEU A 165 -13.31 6.97 2.34
C LEU A 165 -14.69 7.12 1.72
N LYS A 166 -15.59 7.90 2.34
CA LYS A 166 -16.91 8.23 1.76
C LYS A 166 -16.79 8.95 0.42
N LYS A 167 -15.81 9.85 0.27
CA LYS A 167 -15.53 10.50 -1.02
C LYS A 167 -15.03 9.50 -2.06
N LEU A 168 -14.19 8.54 -1.69
CA LEU A 168 -13.70 7.50 -2.59
C LEU A 168 -14.80 6.52 -3.01
N GLU A 169 -15.68 6.12 -2.09
CA GLU A 169 -16.83 5.26 -2.41
C GLU A 169 -17.75 5.93 -3.44
N GLY A 170 -18.06 7.21 -3.26
CA GLY A 170 -18.84 7.98 -4.24
C GLY A 170 -18.16 8.03 -5.62
N ILE A 171 -16.85 8.28 -5.68
CA ILE A 171 -16.10 8.29 -6.95
C ILE A 171 -16.12 6.91 -7.63
N VAL A 172 -16.02 5.83 -6.86
CA VAL A 172 -16.07 4.46 -7.41
C VAL A 172 -17.47 4.13 -7.93
N GLU A 173 -18.52 4.59 -7.25
CA GLU A 173 -19.91 4.41 -7.67
C GLU A 173 -20.20 5.19 -8.96
N ASP A 174 -19.74 6.44 -9.07
CA ASP A 174 -19.86 7.25 -10.28
C ASP A 174 -19.13 6.61 -11.48
N ILE A 175 -17.93 6.05 -11.27
CA ILE A 175 -17.17 5.34 -12.31
C ILE A 175 -17.90 4.06 -12.74
N LYS A 176 -18.52 3.36 -11.79
CA LYS A 176 -19.24 2.13 -12.05
C LYS A 176 -20.50 2.38 -12.87
N ASP A 177 -21.25 3.43 -12.54
CA ASP A 177 -22.46 3.83 -13.27
C ASP A 177 -22.11 4.27 -14.69
N ALA A 178 -21.05 5.06 -14.86
CA ALA A 178 -20.55 5.48 -16.18
C ALA A 178 -19.98 4.34 -17.04
N ALA A 179 -19.63 3.19 -16.45
CA ALA A 179 -19.15 2.01 -17.17
C ALA A 179 -20.26 1.00 -17.51
N THR A 180 -21.48 1.19 -16.98
CA THR A 180 -22.64 0.33 -17.23
C THR A 180 -23.66 0.90 -18.22
N ASP A 181 -23.49 2.15 -18.67
CA ASP A 181 -24.19 2.77 -19.81
C ASP A 181 -23.41 2.60 -21.13
#